data_AF-H3SHW5-F1
#
_entry.id   AF-H3SHW5-F1
#
_cell.length_a   1.000
_cell.length_b   1.000
_cell.length_c   1.000
_cell.angle_alpha   90.00
_cell.angle_beta   90.00
_cell.angle_gamma   90.00
#
_symmetry.space_group_name_H-M   'P 1'
#
loop_
_entity.id
_entity.type
_entity.pdbx_description
1 polymer ?
#
loop_
_entity_poly.entity_id
_entity_poly.type
_entity_poly.pdbx_seq_one_letter_code
_entity_poly.pdbx_strand_id
1 'polypeptide(L)' 'MLNEGYFVGWGTLALINAGLAQGKNRSGLNWFLLSLLLGPIATLCIVLSDKK' A
#
# COMPACT_ATOMS: atom_id res chain seq x y z
N MET A 1 16.69 -22.19 18.29
CA MET A 1 15.30 -21.72 18.43
C MET A 1 14.96 -21.02 17.13
N LEU A 2 14.07 -21.55 16.31
CA LEU A 2 13.64 -20.86 15.08
C LEU A 2 12.87 -19.62 15.51
N ASN A 3 13.39 -18.44 15.17
CA ASN A 3 12.74 -17.17 15.44
C ASN A 3 11.73 -16.94 14.32
N GLU A 4 10.44 -17.16 14.59
CA GLU A 4 9.38 -16.94 13.60
C GLU A 4 9.16 -15.43 13.46
N GLY A 5 9.79 -14.83 12.44
CA GLY A 5 9.64 -13.41 12.15
C GLY A 5 8.21 -13.07 11.72
N TYR A 6 7.74 -11.86 12.06
CA TYR A 6 6.44 -11.36 11.62
C TYR A 6 6.34 -11.34 10.09
N PHE A 7 5.42 -12.13 9.54
CA PHE A 7 5.14 -12.13 8.11
C PHE A 7 4.15 -11.01 7.77
N VAL A 8 4.60 -10.04 6.98
CA VAL A 8 3.74 -8.99 6.42
C VAL A 8 3.43 -9.35 4.97
N GLY A 9 2.18 -9.73 4.72
CA GLY A 9 1.72 -10.18 3.41
C GLY A 9 1.21 -9.06 2.50
N TRP A 10 0.87 -9.44 1.27
CA TRP A 10 0.37 -8.53 0.23
C TRP A 10 -0.89 -7.77 0.65
N GLY A 11 -1.81 -8.40 1.38
CA GLY A 11 -3.00 -7.75 1.91
C GLY A 11 -2.68 -6.63 2.91
N THR A 12 -1.71 -6.86 3.79
CA THR A 12 -1.24 -5.84 4.74
C THR A 12 -0.58 -4.68 4.01
N LEU A 13 0.26 -4.97 3.00
CA LEU A 13 0.85 -3.94 2.14
C LEU A 13 -0.23 -3.12 1.42
N ALA A 14 -1.27 -3.77 0.90
CA ALA A 14 -2.37 -3.11 0.22
C ALA A 14 -3.16 -2.18 1.17
N LEU A 15 -3.39 -2.61 2.42
CA LEU A 15 -4.04 -1.79 3.43
C LEU A 15 -3.20 -0.57 3.83
N ILE A 16 -1.88 -0.75 3.99
CA ILE A 16 -0.94 0.36 4.25
C ILE A 16 -0.95 1.36 3.09
N ASN A 17 -0.89 0.89 1.84
CA ASN A 17 -0.97 1.75 0.66
C ASN A 17 -2.30 2.51 0.58
N ALA A 18 -3.41 1.89 0.97
CA ALA A 18 -4.70 2.57 1.05
C ALA A 18 -4.68 3.74 2.05
N GLY A 19 -4.08 3.53 3.23
CA GLY A 19 -3.88 4.57 4.24
C GLY A 19 -2.95 5.68 3.77
N LEU A 20 -1.82 5.33 3.15
CA LEU A 20 -0.88 6.30 2.55
C LEU A 20 -1.57 7.17 1.48
N ALA A 21 -2.41 6.55 0.64
CA ALA A 21 -3.17 7.27 -0.36
C ALA A 21 -4.22 8.21 0.26
N GLN A 22 -4.94 7.79 1.30
CA GLN A 22 -5.87 8.66 2.04
C GLN A 22 -5.16 9.85 2.68
N GLY A 23 -3.96 9.64 3.24
CA GLY A 23 -3.11 10.71 3.78
C GLY A 23 -2.75 11.77 2.73
N LYS A 24 -2.70 11.40 1.44
CA LYS A 24 -2.53 12.32 0.30
C LYS A 24 -3.86 12.80 -0.31
N ASN A 25 -4.96 12.76 0.43
CA ASN A 25 -6.32 13.11 -0.03
C ASN A 25 -6.77 12.30 -1.28
N ARG A 26 -6.31 11.07 -1.47
CA ARG A 26 -6.74 10.18 -2.58
C ARG A 26 -7.72 9.12 -2.06
N SER A 27 -8.49 8.51 -2.97
CA SER A 27 -9.40 7.41 -2.62
C SER A 27 -8.61 6.19 -2.12
N GLY A 28 -8.67 5.90 -0.82
CA GLY A 28 -7.99 4.76 -0.23
C GLY A 28 -8.48 3.42 -0.79
N LEU A 29 -9.78 3.26 -1.04
CA LEU A 29 -10.33 2.01 -1.57
C LEU A 29 -9.80 1.71 -2.98
N ASN A 30 -9.69 2.72 -3.85
CA ASN A 30 -9.12 2.52 -5.18
C ASN A 30 -7.65 2.10 -5.09
N TRP A 31 -6.89 2.73 -4.19
CA TRP A 31 -5.48 2.40 -3.97
C TRP A 31 -5.27 1.06 -3.27
N PHE A 32 -6.20 0.62 -2.41
CA PHE A 32 -6.23 -0.73 -1.85
C PHE A 32 -6.35 -1.77 -2.96
N LEU A 33 -7.37 -1.65 -3.81
CA LEU A 33 -7.62 -2.59 -4.92
C LEU A 33 -6.47 -2.58 -5.94
N LEU A 34 -5.95 -1.39 -6.28
CA LEU A 34 -4.75 -1.27 -7.12
C LEU A 34 -3.54 -1.97 -6.48
N SER A 35 -3.35 -1.84 -5.17
CA SER A 35 -2.22 -2.46 -4.46
C SER A 35 -2.34 -3.97 -4.35
N LEU A 36 -3.55 -4.54 -4.32
CA LEU A 36 -3.72 -6.00 -4.40
C LEU A 36 -3.18 -6.56 -5.72
N LEU A 37 -3.23 -5.79 -6.81
CA LEU A 37 -2.71 -6.18 -8.12
C LEU A 37 -1.23 -5.82 -8.31
N LEU A 38 -0.85 -4.59 -7.92
CA LEU A 38 0.47 -4.01 -8.21
C LEU A 38 1.49 -4.19 -7.08
N GLY A 39 1.02 -4.50 -5.87
CA GLY A 39 1.86 -4.67 -4.69
C GLY A 39 2.73 -3.45 -4.40
N PRO A 40 4.05 -3.61 -4.20
CA PRO A 40 4.97 -2.50 -3.90
C PRO A 40 5.03 -1.41 -4.98
N ILE A 41 4.67 -1.73 -6.22
CA ILE A 41 4.66 -0.75 -7.33
C ILE A 41 3.61 0.34 -7.04
N ALA A 42 2.47 -0.01 -6.43
CA ALA A 42 1.48 0.98 -6.02
C ALA A 42 2.05 1.96 -4.98
N THR A 43 2.96 1.51 -4.10
CA THR A 43 3.63 2.38 -3.13
C THR A 43 4.47 3.43 -3.84
N LEU A 44 5.27 3.03 -4.85
CA LEU A 44 6.06 3.96 -5.65
C LEU A 44 5.15 4.98 -6.36
N CYS A 45 4.04 4.53 -6.94
CA CYS A 45 3.08 5.42 -7.59
C CYS A 45 2.45 6.41 -6.59
N ILE A 46 2.10 5.98 -5.37
CA ILE A 46 1.53 6.87 -4.33
C ILE A 46 2.55 7.94 -3.93
N VAL A 47 3.79 7.52 -3.65
CA VAL A 47 4.85 8.39 -3.13
C VAL A 47 5.27 9.41 -4.19
N LEU A 48 5.61 8.95 -5.40
CA LEU A 48 6.17 9.80 -6.46
C LEU A 48 5.12 10.66 -7.15
N SER A 49 3.88 10.20 -7.25
CA SER A 49 2.84 11.04 -7.85
C SER A 49 2.45 12.09 -6.82
N ASP A 50 2.64 13.36 -7.12
CA ASP A 50 2.07 14.45 -6.33
C ASP A 50 0.61 14.69 -6.72
N LYS A 51 -0.20 15.16 -5.75
CA LYS A 51 -1.55 15.62 -6.05
C LYS A 51 -1.43 17.13 -6.22
N LYS A 52 -1.59 17.62 -7.45
CA LYS A 52 -1.71 19.07 -7.71
C LYS A 52 -2.90 19.65 -6.96
#